data_AF-A0A2N2FE13-F1
#
_entry.id   AF-A0A2N2FE13-F1
#
_cell.length_a   1.000
_cell.length_b   1.000
_cell.length_c   1.000
_cell.angle_alpha   90.00
_cell.angle_beta   90.00
_cell.angle_gamma   90.00
#
_symmetry.space_group_name_H-M   'P 1'
#
loop_
_entity.id
_entity.type
_entity.pdbx_description
1 polymer ?
#
loop_
_entity_poly.entity_id
_entity_poly.type
_entity_poly.pdbx_seq_one_letter_code
_entity_poly.pdbx_strand_id
1 'polypeptide(L)'
;MSTINLTIDNRKVTAEAGTTILEAARSAGIKIPTLCAWTERNHTPGACRVCMTEVEGQRSLIAACVFPVTEGMVVHTNTEKVRKARKMVVELLLANHPQECNFCVRNGSCELQKVAEFAGLKEVRFDYTQFPKEGMIDRSSPSIVRDSRKCIECHRCVTVCDEVQTVSVLTPANRGSKVKVVPAFDLPLVESNCIACGQCIMVCPVGALYEKDDVDLVWKALQDPKKHVIVQEAPAIRAA
;
A
#
# COMPACT_ATOMS: atom_id res chain seq x y z
N MET A 1 -18.64 3.73 -26.72
CA MET A 1 -17.92 4.67 -25.84
C MET A 1 -17.00 5.51 -26.71
N SER A 2 -16.87 6.82 -26.47
CA SER A 2 -15.98 7.67 -27.25
C SER A 2 -14.52 7.42 -26.83
N THR A 3 -13.66 7.16 -27.81
CA THR A 3 -12.20 7.10 -27.61
C THR A 3 -11.62 8.50 -27.71
N ILE A 4 -10.66 8.81 -26.86
CA ILE A 4 -9.91 10.07 -26.88
C ILE A 4 -8.43 9.84 -27.10
N ASN A 5 -7.79 10.80 -27.76
CA ASN A 5 -6.36 10.77 -28.04
C ASN A 5 -5.63 11.74 -27.11
N LEU A 6 -4.53 11.26 -26.54
CA LEU A 6 -3.66 12.04 -25.67
C LEU A 6 -2.20 11.67 -25.96
N THR A 7 -1.27 12.45 -25.41
CA THR A 7 0.16 12.18 -25.50
C THR A 7 0.72 11.99 -24.09
N ILE A 8 1.41 10.88 -23.85
CA ILE A 8 2.12 10.63 -22.58
C ILE A 8 3.59 10.38 -22.91
N ASP A 9 4.50 11.21 -22.38
CA ASP A 9 5.95 11.12 -22.64
C ASP A 9 6.28 11.02 -24.15
N ASN A 10 5.72 11.92 -24.97
CA ASN A 10 5.82 11.95 -26.43
C ASN A 10 5.24 10.73 -27.18
N ARG A 11 4.57 9.81 -26.49
CA ARG A 11 3.88 8.66 -27.11
C ARG A 11 2.40 8.99 -27.26
N LYS A 12 1.87 8.82 -28.46
CA LYS A 12 0.42 8.91 -28.70
C LYS A 12 -0.27 7.71 -28.04
N VAL A 13 -1.29 8.00 -27.24
CA VAL A 13 -2.09 7.02 -26.51
C VAL A 13 -3.55 7.27 -26.84
N THR A 14 -4.30 6.19 -27.05
CA THR A 14 -5.76 6.23 -27.20
C THR A 14 -6.35 5.54 -25.98
N ALA A 15 -7.32 6.20 -25.34
CA ALA A 15 -7.99 5.69 -24.15
C ALA A 15 -9.50 5.94 -24.23
N GLU A 16 -10.28 5.19 -23.46
CA GLU A 16 -11.71 5.43 -23.34
C GLU A 16 -11.96 6.71 -22.54
N ALA A 17 -12.93 7.51 -22.99
CA ALA A 17 -13.34 8.72 -22.27
C ALA A 17 -13.78 8.36 -20.83
N GLY A 18 -13.28 9.13 -19.85
CA GLY A 18 -13.57 8.91 -18.43
C GLY A 18 -12.53 8.04 -17.70
N THR A 19 -11.62 7.37 -18.41
CA THR A 19 -10.48 6.70 -17.77
C THR A 19 -9.50 7.70 -17.16
N THR A 20 -8.74 7.27 -16.16
CA THR A 20 -7.73 8.10 -15.50
C THR A 20 -6.42 8.13 -16.28
N ILE A 21 -5.57 9.13 -16.03
CA ILE A 21 -4.20 9.19 -16.59
C ILE A 21 -3.43 7.91 -16.24
N LEU A 22 -3.60 7.37 -15.03
CA LEU A 22 -2.93 6.14 -14.60
C LEU A 22 -3.35 4.93 -15.43
N GLU A 23 -4.63 4.78 -15.72
CA GLU A 23 -5.16 3.66 -16.52
C GLU A 23 -4.72 3.78 -17.98
N ALA A 24 -4.83 4.97 -18.56
CA ALA A 24 -4.35 5.25 -19.91
C ALA A 24 -2.83 5.01 -20.06
N ALA A 25 -2.04 5.40 -19.05
CA ALA A 25 -0.61 5.12 -19.04
C ALA A 25 -0.33 3.61 -18.98
N ARG A 26 -1.06 2.86 -18.14
CA ARG A 26 -0.90 1.41 -18.01
C ARG A 26 -1.26 0.67 -19.30
N SER A 27 -2.35 1.03 -19.99
CA SER A 27 -2.72 0.42 -21.27
C SER A 27 -1.68 0.67 -22.37
N ALA A 28 -0.96 1.79 -22.30
CA ALA A 28 0.16 2.11 -23.19
C ALA A 28 1.52 1.50 -22.77
N GLY A 29 1.56 0.74 -21.66
CA GLY A 29 2.81 0.19 -21.11
C GLY A 29 3.73 1.25 -20.48
N ILE A 30 3.19 2.40 -20.08
CA ILE A 30 3.92 3.48 -19.41
C ILE A 30 3.75 3.31 -17.89
N LYS A 31 4.87 3.15 -17.18
CA LYS A 31 4.86 2.87 -15.75
C LYS A 31 4.84 4.17 -14.94
N ILE A 32 3.73 4.43 -14.25
CA ILE A 32 3.62 5.47 -13.22
C ILE A 32 3.61 4.77 -11.85
N PRO A 33 4.49 5.13 -10.91
CA PRO A 33 4.53 4.51 -9.58
C PRO A 33 3.27 4.85 -8.76
N THR A 34 2.78 3.89 -7.98
CA THR A 34 1.58 4.01 -7.15
C THR A 34 1.79 3.29 -5.82
N LEU A 35 1.11 3.74 -4.76
CA LEU A 35 1.01 3.01 -3.49
C LEU A 35 -0.46 2.80 -3.07
N CYS A 36 -1.21 3.89 -2.94
CA CYS A 36 -2.60 3.80 -2.50
C CYS A 36 -3.60 3.43 -3.59
N ALA A 37 -3.20 3.47 -4.87
CA ALA A 37 -4.11 3.14 -5.96
C ALA A 37 -4.18 1.62 -6.14
N TRP A 38 -5.40 1.08 -6.04
CA TRP A 38 -5.74 -0.30 -6.35
C TRP A 38 -6.89 -0.29 -7.36
N THR A 39 -6.52 -0.12 -8.63
CA THR A 39 -7.44 0.12 -9.76
C THR A 39 -8.39 -1.04 -10.01
N GLU A 40 -7.97 -2.28 -9.76
CA GLU A 40 -8.81 -3.48 -9.90
C GLU A 40 -10.05 -3.46 -9.00
N ARG A 41 -10.05 -2.63 -7.96
CA ARG A 41 -11.18 -2.42 -7.05
C ARG A 41 -11.62 -0.96 -6.98
N ASN A 42 -11.34 -0.17 -8.02
CA ASN A 42 -11.71 1.25 -8.08
C ASN A 42 -11.28 2.08 -6.84
N HIS A 43 -10.23 1.64 -6.15
CA HIS A 43 -9.75 2.30 -4.94
C HIS A 43 -8.62 3.26 -5.29
N THR A 44 -8.96 4.52 -5.50
CA THR A 44 -8.01 5.56 -5.90
C THR A 44 -8.19 6.81 -5.05
N PRO A 45 -7.82 6.80 -3.75
CA PRO A 45 -8.04 7.95 -2.88
C PRO A 45 -7.17 9.17 -3.22
N GLY A 46 -6.17 9.02 -4.11
CA GLY A 46 -5.24 10.09 -4.47
C GLY A 46 -4.34 10.57 -3.33
N ALA A 47 -4.40 9.92 -2.15
CA ALA A 47 -3.82 10.41 -0.91
C ALA A 47 -2.28 10.34 -0.90
N CYS A 48 -1.68 9.26 -1.40
CA CYS A 48 -0.23 9.07 -1.29
C CYS A 48 0.62 10.00 -2.16
N ARG A 49 0.05 10.64 -3.20
CA ARG A 49 0.74 11.54 -4.15
C ARG A 49 2.02 10.97 -4.80
N VAL A 50 2.20 9.66 -4.86
CA VAL A 50 3.31 9.03 -5.59
C VAL A 50 3.11 9.09 -7.11
N CYS A 51 1.86 9.01 -7.57
CA CYS A 51 1.50 8.99 -9.00
C CYS A 51 1.44 10.38 -9.65
N MET A 52 2.18 11.36 -9.12
CA MET A 52 2.14 12.73 -9.62
C MET A 52 2.72 12.81 -11.03
N THR A 53 2.09 13.62 -11.88
CA THR A 53 2.42 13.84 -13.29
C THR A 53 2.31 15.32 -13.60
N GLU A 54 3.00 15.78 -14.64
CA GLU A 54 2.89 17.13 -15.15
C GLU A 54 1.99 17.11 -16.38
N VAL A 55 1.00 18.00 -16.42
CA VAL A 55 0.05 18.10 -17.53
C VAL A 55 0.17 19.50 -18.11
N GLU A 56 0.32 19.62 -19.42
CA GLU A 56 0.45 20.93 -20.05
C GLU A 56 -0.79 21.80 -19.82
N GLY A 57 -0.58 23.09 -19.59
CA GLY A 57 -1.64 24.03 -19.19
C GLY A 57 -2.03 23.97 -17.71
N GLN A 58 -1.59 22.96 -16.95
CA GLN A 58 -1.82 22.88 -15.51
C GLN A 58 -0.66 23.51 -14.72
N ARG A 59 -0.99 24.34 -13.73
CA ARG A 59 0.01 25.00 -12.88
C ARG A 59 0.68 24.02 -11.90
N SER A 60 -0.13 23.17 -11.27
CA SER A 60 0.31 22.17 -10.29
C SER A 60 0.51 20.81 -10.94
N LEU A 61 1.32 19.96 -10.28
CA LEU A 61 1.37 18.54 -10.62
C LEU A 61 0.05 17.87 -10.27
N ILE A 62 -0.35 16.90 -11.08
CA ILE A 62 -1.64 16.23 -11.02
C ILE A 62 -1.45 14.75 -10.66
N ALA A 63 -2.27 14.24 -9.75
CA ALA A 63 -2.25 12.82 -9.39
C ALA A 63 -2.91 11.99 -10.48
N ALA A 64 -2.15 11.12 -11.14
CA ALA A 64 -2.61 10.36 -12.30
C ALA A 64 -3.74 9.38 -11.97
N CYS A 65 -3.82 8.89 -10.72
CA CYS A 65 -4.80 7.87 -10.34
C CYS A 65 -6.24 8.37 -10.17
N VAL A 66 -6.47 9.68 -10.16
CA VAL A 66 -7.81 10.27 -9.96
C VAL A 66 -8.20 11.24 -11.07
N PHE A 67 -7.24 11.68 -11.88
CA PHE A 67 -7.50 12.70 -12.89
C PHE A 67 -7.92 12.05 -14.20
N PRO A 68 -9.11 12.36 -14.74
CA PRO A 68 -9.58 11.81 -15.99
C PRO A 68 -8.80 12.38 -17.17
N VAL A 69 -8.56 11.56 -18.19
CA VAL A 69 -7.96 12.01 -19.45
C VAL A 69 -8.97 12.79 -20.30
N THR A 70 -8.48 13.76 -21.07
CA THR A 70 -9.26 14.56 -22.02
C THR A 70 -8.60 14.56 -23.39
N GLU A 71 -9.38 14.82 -24.44
CA GLU A 71 -8.85 14.93 -25.81
C GLU A 71 -7.71 15.96 -25.90
N GLY A 72 -6.64 15.61 -26.59
CA GLY A 72 -5.48 16.46 -26.80
C GLY A 72 -4.60 16.68 -25.58
N MET A 73 -4.87 16.01 -24.45
CA MET A 73 -4.06 16.15 -23.22
C MET A 73 -2.61 15.73 -23.47
N VAL A 74 -1.65 16.50 -22.95
CA VAL A 74 -0.22 16.17 -22.97
C VAL A 74 0.27 16.00 -21.55
N VAL A 75 0.74 14.79 -21.23
CA VAL A 75 1.20 14.38 -19.90
C VAL A 75 2.68 14.03 -19.95
N HIS A 76 3.44 14.56 -19.01
CA HIS A 76 4.84 14.23 -18.79
C HIS A 76 5.00 13.54 -17.43
N THR A 77 5.55 12.32 -17.44
CA THR A 77 5.63 11.48 -16.23
C THR A 77 7.01 11.49 -15.58
N ASN A 78 8.02 12.06 -16.23
CA ASN A 78 9.42 12.00 -15.78
C ASN A 78 10.20 13.33 -15.84
N THR A 79 9.51 14.47 -15.82
CA THR A 79 10.17 15.79 -15.75
C THR A 79 10.94 15.94 -14.44
N GLU A 80 11.87 16.90 -14.39
CA GLU A 80 12.61 17.20 -13.14
C GLU A 80 11.65 17.55 -11.99
N LYS A 81 10.62 18.35 -12.27
CA LYS A 81 9.58 18.74 -11.31
C LYS A 81 8.86 17.51 -10.75
N VAL A 82 8.44 16.57 -11.62
CA VAL A 82 7.78 15.32 -11.20
C VAL A 82 8.72 14.46 -10.36
N ARG A 83 9.97 14.25 -10.80
CA ARG A 83 10.95 13.44 -10.07
C ARG A 83 11.24 13.99 -8.67
N LYS A 84 11.46 15.31 -8.55
CA LYS A 84 11.66 15.98 -7.26
C LYS A 84 10.45 15.84 -6.34
N ALA A 85 9.24 16.03 -6.86
CA ALA A 85 8.01 15.89 -6.08
C ALA A 85 7.79 14.45 -5.58
N ARG A 86 7.97 13.45 -6.45
CA ARG A 86 7.87 12.04 -6.06
C ARG A 86 8.89 11.67 -4.99
N LYS A 87 10.16 12.08 -5.19
CA LYS A 87 11.21 11.86 -4.19
C LYS A 87 10.84 12.46 -2.83
N MET A 88 10.39 13.71 -2.82
CA MET A 88 9.95 14.40 -1.60
C MET A 88 8.81 13.67 -0.88
N VAL A 89 7.78 13.26 -1.63
CA VAL A 89 6.63 12.53 -1.08
C VAL A 89 7.08 11.22 -0.42
N VAL A 90 7.96 10.47 -1.09
CA VAL A 90 8.45 9.19 -0.55
C VAL A 90 9.36 9.40 0.66
N GLU A 91 10.19 10.45 0.67
CA GLU A 91 10.97 10.84 1.84
C GLU A 91 10.07 11.14 3.04
N LEU A 92 8.96 11.87 2.85
CA LEU A 92 8.00 12.17 3.91
C LEU A 92 7.29 10.90 4.43
N LEU A 93 6.92 9.99 3.53
CA LEU A 93 6.36 8.69 3.91
C LEU A 93 7.36 7.89 4.76
N LEU A 94 8.63 7.86 4.36
CA LEU A 94 9.69 7.16 5.10
C LEU A 94 10.06 7.86 6.41
N ALA A 95 9.95 9.19 6.48
CA ALA A 95 10.14 9.94 7.72
C ALA A 95 9.09 9.58 8.78
N ASN A 96 7.86 9.27 8.35
CA ASN A 96 6.79 8.77 9.21
C ASN A 96 6.64 7.24 9.10
N HIS A 97 7.73 6.49 8.96
CA HIS A 97 7.71 5.03 8.90
C HIS A 97 8.98 4.44 9.56
N PRO A 98 8.88 3.40 10.41
CA PRO A 98 10.06 2.79 11.03
C PRO A 98 11.04 2.24 9.98
N GLN A 99 12.31 2.62 10.06
CA GLN A 99 13.36 2.14 9.16
C GLN A 99 13.91 0.77 9.56
N GLU A 100 12.99 -0.18 9.70
CA GLU A 100 13.22 -1.52 10.21
C GLU A 100 13.32 -2.56 9.07
N CYS A 101 13.70 -2.12 7.86
CA CYS A 101 13.55 -2.92 6.63
C CYS A 101 14.25 -4.28 6.69
N ASN A 102 15.43 -4.37 7.30
CA ASN A 102 16.24 -5.61 7.34
C ASN A 102 15.57 -6.77 8.07
N PHE A 103 14.65 -6.49 8.99
CA PHE A 103 13.91 -7.48 9.78
C PHE A 103 12.39 -7.33 9.60
N CYS A 104 11.97 -6.61 8.57
CA CYS A 104 10.57 -6.47 8.22
C CYS A 104 10.10 -7.71 7.44
N VAL A 105 8.95 -8.26 7.80
CA VAL A 105 8.31 -9.40 7.10
C VAL A 105 8.06 -9.18 5.60
N ARG A 106 8.00 -7.91 5.16
CA ARG A 106 7.80 -7.52 3.76
C ARG A 106 9.10 -7.14 3.05
N ASN A 107 10.27 -7.38 3.63
CA ASN A 107 11.54 -7.07 2.98
C ASN A 107 11.64 -7.81 1.63
N GLY A 108 12.01 -7.08 0.56
CA GLY A 108 12.07 -7.61 -0.80
C GLY A 108 10.73 -7.64 -1.56
N SER A 109 9.59 -7.64 -0.86
CA SER A 109 8.26 -7.62 -1.48
C SER A 109 7.50 -6.29 -1.30
N CYS A 110 7.95 -5.43 -0.39
CA CYS A 110 7.33 -4.14 -0.03
C CYS A 110 7.21 -3.17 -1.22
N GLU A 111 6.01 -2.64 -1.46
CA GLU A 111 5.76 -1.67 -2.54
C GLU A 111 6.39 -0.31 -2.23
N LEU A 112 6.41 0.12 -0.96
CA LEU A 112 7.08 1.36 -0.56
C LEU A 112 8.60 1.31 -0.82
N GLN A 113 9.23 0.16 -0.58
CA GLN A 113 10.64 -0.06 -0.89
C GLN A 113 10.90 0.07 -2.40
N LYS A 114 10.07 -0.59 -3.24
CA LYS A 114 10.14 -0.50 -4.70
C LYS A 114 9.92 0.92 -5.22
N VAL A 115 9.01 1.68 -4.61
CA VAL A 115 8.75 3.08 -4.98
C VAL A 115 9.92 3.99 -4.55
N ALA A 116 10.53 3.76 -3.39
CA ALA A 116 11.71 4.49 -2.95
C ALA A 116 12.91 4.25 -3.87
N GLU A 117 13.11 3.01 -4.29
CA GLU A 117 14.11 2.65 -5.30
C GLU A 117 13.81 3.31 -6.65
N PHE A 118 12.56 3.24 -7.12
CA PHE A 118 12.13 3.90 -8.36
C PHE A 118 12.37 5.41 -8.35
N ALA A 119 12.16 6.06 -7.22
CA ALA A 119 12.41 7.50 -7.05
C ALA A 119 13.90 7.84 -6.81
N GLY A 120 14.79 6.84 -6.76
CA GLY A 120 16.24 7.02 -6.61
C GLY A 120 16.63 7.60 -5.25
N LEU A 121 15.91 7.24 -4.18
CA LEU A 121 16.25 7.65 -2.82
C LEU A 121 17.52 6.93 -2.36
N LYS A 122 18.43 7.69 -1.77
CA LYS A 122 19.66 7.18 -1.13
C LYS A 122 19.70 7.48 0.37
N GLU A 123 19.03 8.57 0.76
CA GLU A 123 18.89 9.05 2.12
C GLU A 123 17.52 9.72 2.25
N VAL A 124 17.04 9.85 3.48
CA VAL A 124 15.83 10.63 3.82
C VAL A 124 16.30 11.87 4.57
N ARG A 125 15.94 13.05 4.05
CA ARG A 125 16.40 14.35 4.56
C ARG A 125 15.62 14.87 5.77
N PHE A 126 14.53 14.20 6.12
CA PHE A 126 13.66 14.59 7.23
C PHE A 126 13.93 13.73 8.46
N ASP A 127 13.73 14.33 9.62
CA ASP A 127 13.79 13.61 10.88
C ASP A 127 12.71 12.53 10.96
N TYR A 128 13.08 11.40 11.54
CA TYR A 128 12.16 10.28 11.70
C TYR A 128 11.21 10.51 12.86
N THR A 129 9.95 10.18 12.64
CA THR A 129 8.96 10.10 13.71
C THR A 129 9.33 8.95 14.64
N GLN A 130 9.49 9.26 15.92
CA GLN A 130 9.68 8.23 16.93
C GLN A 130 8.33 7.62 17.27
N PHE A 131 8.17 6.35 16.92
CA PHE A 131 6.98 5.60 17.26
C PHE A 131 7.16 4.96 18.65
N PRO A 132 6.23 5.17 19.59
CA PRO A 132 6.23 4.40 20.82
C PRO A 132 6.08 2.91 20.49
N LYS A 133 6.89 2.06 21.14
CA LYS A 133 6.82 0.59 20.94
C LYS A 133 5.56 -0.01 21.55
N GLU A 134 5.06 0.56 22.64
CA GLU A 134 3.86 0.09 23.35
C GLU A 134 2.58 0.60 22.69
N GLY A 135 1.57 -0.29 22.60
CA GLY A 135 0.22 0.06 22.14
C GLY A 135 0.05 0.34 20.64
N MET A 136 1.11 0.22 19.82
CA MET A 136 1.01 0.39 18.36
C MET A 136 1.07 -0.92 17.56
N ILE A 137 1.49 -2.01 18.21
CA ILE A 137 1.52 -3.35 17.63
C ILE A 137 0.48 -4.21 18.35
N ASP A 138 -0.56 -4.58 17.62
CA ASP A 138 -1.59 -5.49 18.10
C ASP A 138 -1.27 -6.92 17.66
N ARG A 139 -1.05 -7.80 18.65
CA ARG A 139 -0.76 -9.23 18.51
C ARG A 139 -1.86 -10.12 19.11
N SER A 140 -3.01 -9.52 19.42
CA SER A 140 -4.11 -10.17 20.15
C SER A 140 -4.78 -11.27 19.32
N SER A 141 -4.90 -11.08 18.00
CA SER A 141 -5.47 -12.07 17.10
C SER A 141 -4.57 -13.31 16.98
N PRO A 142 -5.14 -14.52 16.85
CA PRO A 142 -4.38 -15.73 16.61
C PRO A 142 -3.76 -15.78 15.21
N SER A 143 -4.26 -15.00 14.24
CA SER A 143 -3.85 -15.14 12.84
C SER A 143 -3.23 -13.88 12.23
N ILE A 144 -3.56 -12.69 12.74
CA ILE A 144 -3.16 -11.41 12.14
C ILE A 144 -2.41 -10.57 13.17
N VAL A 145 -1.26 -10.03 12.77
CA VAL A 145 -0.54 -9.01 13.52
C VAL A 145 -0.68 -7.66 12.81
N ARG A 146 -1.02 -6.62 13.57
CA ARG A 146 -1.19 -5.25 13.07
C ARG A 146 -0.13 -4.34 13.69
N ASP A 147 0.87 -3.93 12.91
CA ASP A 147 1.88 -2.93 13.28
C ASP A 147 1.50 -1.57 12.68
N SER A 148 0.79 -0.76 13.45
CA SER A 148 0.28 0.54 12.98
C SER A 148 1.38 1.54 12.66
N ARG A 149 2.59 1.36 13.21
CA ARG A 149 3.75 2.23 12.95
C ARG A 149 4.16 2.16 11.48
N LYS A 150 3.96 1.01 10.84
CA LYS A 150 4.30 0.77 9.43
C LYS A 150 3.17 1.15 8.47
N CYS A 151 2.02 1.61 8.96
CA CYS A 151 0.91 1.98 8.10
C CYS A 151 1.23 3.26 7.32
N ILE A 152 0.92 3.27 6.02
CA ILE A 152 1.04 4.47 5.16
C ILE A 152 -0.33 5.08 4.82
N GLU A 153 -1.36 4.71 5.60
CA GLU A 153 -2.73 5.27 5.48
C GLU A 153 -3.32 5.17 4.06
N CYS A 154 -2.97 4.10 3.35
CA CYS A 154 -3.42 3.90 1.96
C CYS A 154 -4.87 3.44 1.82
N HIS A 155 -5.47 2.97 2.92
CA HIS A 155 -6.83 2.46 3.04
C HIS A 155 -7.20 1.24 2.18
N ARG A 156 -6.25 0.60 1.48
CA ARG A 156 -6.52 -0.66 0.75
C ARG A 156 -7.14 -1.74 1.64
N CYS A 157 -6.65 -1.84 2.89
CA CYS A 157 -7.16 -2.77 3.89
C CYS A 157 -8.57 -2.42 4.40
N VAL A 158 -8.94 -1.14 4.42
CA VAL A 158 -10.29 -0.67 4.77
C VAL A 158 -11.25 -1.09 3.66
N THR A 159 -10.93 -0.74 2.42
CA THR A 159 -11.75 -1.06 1.25
C THR A 159 -11.98 -2.56 1.08
N VAL A 160 -10.94 -3.40 1.21
CA VAL A 160 -11.14 -4.86 1.06
C VAL A 160 -11.98 -5.45 2.20
N CYS A 161 -11.86 -4.92 3.42
CA CYS A 161 -12.62 -5.41 4.56
C CYS A 161 -14.10 -5.03 4.46
N ASP A 162 -14.38 -3.87 3.87
CA ASP A 162 -15.73 -3.36 3.63
C ASP A 162 -16.35 -4.00 2.37
N GLU A 163 -15.79 -3.75 1.20
CA GLU A 163 -16.42 -4.12 -0.08
C GLU A 163 -16.35 -5.62 -0.42
N VAL A 164 -15.35 -6.33 0.08
CA VAL A 164 -15.15 -7.77 -0.25
C VAL A 164 -15.62 -8.66 0.87
N GLN A 165 -15.30 -8.32 2.11
CA GLN A 165 -15.65 -9.15 3.26
C GLN A 165 -16.96 -8.70 3.93
N THR A 166 -17.43 -7.46 3.70
CA THR A 166 -18.65 -6.90 4.30
C THR A 166 -18.65 -6.90 5.84
N VAL A 167 -17.46 -6.95 6.45
CA VAL A 167 -17.28 -6.94 7.91
C VAL A 167 -16.94 -5.54 8.42
N SER A 168 -16.22 -4.75 7.60
CA SER A 168 -15.94 -3.33 7.85
C SER A 168 -15.25 -3.06 9.20
N VAL A 169 -14.31 -3.93 9.58
CA VAL A 169 -13.62 -3.86 10.89
C VAL A 169 -12.70 -2.64 10.96
N LEU A 170 -11.91 -2.40 9.92
CA LEU A 170 -10.86 -1.38 9.93
C LEU A 170 -11.39 -0.05 9.41
N THR A 171 -11.16 1.04 10.15
CA THR A 171 -11.52 2.40 9.74
C THR A 171 -10.42 3.40 10.10
N PRO A 172 -10.29 4.53 9.39
CA PRO A 172 -9.42 5.63 9.80
C PRO A 172 -9.99 6.35 11.02
N ALA A 173 -9.19 6.48 12.08
CA ALA A 173 -9.51 7.25 13.28
C ALA A 173 -8.52 8.41 13.47
N ASN A 174 -8.88 9.39 14.31
CA ASN A 174 -8.11 10.59 14.64
C ASN A 174 -7.88 11.54 13.44
N ARG A 175 -6.98 12.52 13.61
CA ARG A 175 -6.65 13.56 12.62
C ARG A 175 -5.17 13.94 12.65
N GLY A 176 -4.67 14.49 11.54
CA GLY A 176 -3.30 14.95 11.40
C GLY A 176 -2.29 13.79 11.58
N SER A 177 -1.19 14.04 12.28
CA SER A 177 -0.17 13.03 12.57
C SER A 177 -0.62 11.90 13.51
N LYS A 178 -1.84 11.97 14.07
CA LYS A 178 -2.39 10.96 14.97
C LYS A 178 -3.30 9.96 14.24
N VAL A 179 -3.49 10.10 12.93
CA VAL A 179 -4.34 9.20 12.15
C VAL A 179 -3.85 7.76 12.29
N LYS A 180 -4.79 6.84 12.46
CA LYS A 180 -4.52 5.39 12.50
C LYS A 180 -5.65 4.63 11.84
N VAL A 181 -5.31 3.50 11.20
CA VAL A 181 -6.32 2.54 10.73
C VAL A 181 -6.54 1.49 11.81
N VAL A 182 -7.72 1.50 12.42
CA VAL A 182 -8.02 0.79 13.67
C VAL A 182 -9.40 0.13 13.62
N PRO A 183 -9.66 -0.91 14.43
CA PRO A 183 -11.01 -1.34 14.76
C PRO A 183 -11.83 -0.26 15.47
N ALA A 184 -13.14 -0.47 15.57
CA ALA A 184 -14.00 0.40 16.37
C ALA A 184 -13.42 0.58 17.79
N PHE A 185 -13.38 1.82 18.26
CA PHE A 185 -12.80 2.22 19.56
C PHE A 185 -11.32 1.86 19.76
N ASP A 186 -10.56 1.59 18.69
CA ASP A 186 -9.17 1.10 18.74
C ASP A 186 -9.02 -0.17 19.59
N LEU A 187 -10.06 -1.01 19.60
CA LEU A 187 -10.04 -2.31 20.26
C LEU A 187 -8.96 -3.21 19.64
N PRO A 188 -8.39 -4.14 20.43
CA PRO A 188 -7.61 -5.25 19.89
C PRO A 188 -8.42 -6.05 18.86
N LEU A 189 -7.77 -6.56 17.82
CA LEU A 189 -8.44 -7.32 16.75
C LEU A 189 -9.25 -8.50 17.28
N VAL A 190 -8.78 -9.19 18.32
CA VAL A 190 -9.49 -10.33 18.92
C VAL A 190 -10.80 -9.94 19.61
N GLU A 191 -10.91 -8.70 20.07
CA GLU A 191 -12.12 -8.15 20.73
C GLU A 191 -13.05 -7.46 19.72
N SER A 192 -12.64 -7.37 18.45
CA SER A 192 -13.43 -6.79 17.37
C SER A 192 -14.22 -7.86 16.61
N ASN A 193 -15.07 -7.44 15.66
CA ASN A 193 -15.79 -8.34 14.75
C ASN A 193 -14.89 -8.99 13.68
N CYS A 194 -13.57 -8.96 13.84
CA CYS A 194 -12.63 -9.55 12.89
C CYS A 194 -12.76 -11.07 12.82
N ILE A 195 -13.06 -11.58 11.62
CA ILE A 195 -13.10 -13.02 11.34
C ILE A 195 -11.73 -13.62 10.96
N ALA A 196 -10.65 -12.84 11.09
CA ALA A 196 -9.27 -13.26 10.81
C ALA A 196 -9.02 -13.86 9.40
N CYS A 197 -9.75 -13.39 8.36
CA CYS A 197 -9.66 -13.95 7.01
C CYS A 197 -8.38 -13.57 6.21
N GLY A 198 -7.57 -12.65 6.73
CA GLY A 198 -6.28 -12.27 6.12
C GLY A 198 -6.34 -11.44 4.83
N GLN A 199 -7.52 -11.10 4.30
CA GLN A 199 -7.61 -10.30 3.05
C GLN A 199 -6.94 -8.93 3.16
N CYS A 200 -6.97 -8.33 4.35
CA CYS A 200 -6.28 -7.07 4.63
C CYS A 200 -4.74 -7.21 4.59
N ILE A 201 -4.19 -8.39 4.90
CA ILE A 201 -2.76 -8.71 4.74
C ILE A 201 -2.42 -8.70 3.26
N MET A 202 -3.20 -9.40 2.44
CA MET A 202 -2.93 -9.57 1.00
C MET A 202 -2.83 -8.25 0.24
N VAL A 203 -3.64 -7.26 0.61
CA VAL A 203 -3.67 -5.95 -0.05
C VAL A 203 -2.79 -4.89 0.62
N CYS A 204 -2.14 -5.19 1.75
CA CYS A 204 -1.29 -4.22 2.42
C CYS A 204 0.02 -4.02 1.62
N PRO A 205 0.34 -2.79 1.15
CA PRO A 205 1.55 -2.55 0.35
C PRO A 205 2.85 -2.56 1.16
N VAL A 206 2.76 -2.64 2.50
CA VAL A 206 3.84 -2.46 3.47
C VAL A 206 3.70 -3.48 4.60
N GLY A 207 4.65 -3.51 5.54
CA GLY A 207 4.66 -4.45 6.68
C GLY A 207 3.72 -4.10 7.83
N ALA A 208 2.59 -3.42 7.57
CA ALA A 208 1.66 -2.99 8.62
C ALA A 208 0.67 -4.09 9.04
N LEU A 209 0.34 -5.00 8.13
CA LEU A 209 -0.51 -6.16 8.37
C LEU A 209 0.19 -7.40 7.84
N TYR A 210 0.32 -8.41 8.68
CA TYR A 210 0.96 -9.68 8.35
C TYR A 210 0.43 -10.82 9.22
N GLU A 211 0.68 -12.04 8.81
CA GLU A 211 0.30 -13.25 9.51
C GLU A 211 1.06 -13.41 10.84
N LYS A 212 0.42 -14.03 11.82
CA LYS A 212 1.11 -14.43 13.05
C LYS A 212 2.03 -15.59 12.74
N ASP A 213 3.32 -15.40 13.01
CA ASP A 213 4.34 -16.42 12.80
C ASP A 213 4.45 -17.34 14.01
N ASP A 214 4.19 -18.63 13.78
CA ASP A 214 4.29 -19.70 14.77
C ASP A 214 5.46 -20.67 14.46
N VAL A 215 6.40 -20.31 13.57
CA VAL A 215 7.56 -21.15 13.20
C VAL A 215 8.37 -21.57 14.42
N ASP A 216 8.56 -20.69 15.41
CA ASP A 216 9.25 -21.04 16.66
C ASP A 216 8.54 -22.11 17.48
N LEU A 217 7.20 -22.16 17.44
CA LEU A 217 6.43 -23.22 18.08
C LEU A 217 6.63 -24.56 17.36
N VAL A 218 6.74 -24.53 16.04
CA VAL A 218 7.07 -25.71 15.22
C VAL A 218 8.46 -26.23 15.55
N TRP A 219 9.48 -25.35 15.61
CA TRP A 219 10.83 -25.75 16.02
C TRP A 219 10.87 -26.40 17.39
N LYS A 220 10.19 -25.80 18.38
CA LYS A 220 10.08 -26.38 19.73
C LYS A 220 9.42 -27.76 19.72
N ALA A 221 8.43 -27.98 18.85
CA ALA A 221 7.78 -29.28 18.72
C ALA A 221 8.70 -30.32 18.08
N LEU A 222 9.45 -29.95 17.04
CA LEU A 222 10.41 -30.82 16.35
C LEU A 222 11.61 -31.22 17.24
N GLN A 223 12.02 -30.34 18.14
CA GLN A 223 13.13 -30.58 19.06
C GLN A 223 12.75 -31.37 20.31
N ASP A 224 11.46 -31.60 20.56
CA ASP A 224 10.99 -32.36 21.72
C ASP A 224 10.99 -33.87 21.43
N PRO A 225 11.91 -34.67 22.01
CA PRO A 225 12.01 -36.10 21.71
C PRO A 225 10.78 -36.90 22.20
N LYS A 226 9.90 -36.31 23.00
CA LYS A 226 8.65 -36.93 23.47
C LYS A 226 7.49 -36.75 22.51
N LYS A 227 7.61 -35.90 21.48
CA LYS A 227 6.56 -35.61 20.53
C LYS A 227 6.74 -36.38 19.23
N HIS A 228 5.65 -36.93 18.73
CA HIS A 228 5.56 -37.35 17.34
C HIS A 228 4.93 -36.20 16.54
N VAL A 229 5.70 -35.58 15.65
CA VAL A 229 5.27 -34.39 14.89
C VAL A 229 4.73 -34.82 13.53
N ILE A 230 3.48 -34.47 13.26
CA ILE A 230 2.80 -34.74 12.00
C ILE A 230 2.63 -33.42 11.25
N VAL A 231 2.86 -33.43 9.94
CA VAL A 231 2.59 -32.30 9.04
C VAL A 231 1.52 -32.69 8.04
N GLN A 232 0.58 -31.78 7.81
CA GLN A 232 -0.43 -31.89 6.77
C GLN A 232 -0.62 -30.51 6.13
N GLU A 233 -0.53 -30.45 4.81
CA GLU A 233 -0.76 -29.21 4.06
C GLU A 233 -2.24 -29.05 3.69
N ALA A 234 -2.69 -27.80 3.61
CA ALA A 234 -4.01 -27.48 3.09
C ALA A 234 -4.03 -27.63 1.55
N PRO A 235 -5.19 -27.97 0.93
CA PRO A 235 -5.28 -28.20 -0.51
C PRO A 235 -4.84 -27.01 -1.39
N ALA A 236 -4.92 -25.78 -0.89
CA ALA A 236 -4.54 -24.58 -1.62
C ALA A 236 -3.03 -24.37 -1.72
N ILE A 237 -2.22 -24.90 -0.78
CA ILE A 237 -0.78 -24.67 -0.74
C ILE A 237 -0.08 -25.27 -1.96
N ARG A 238 -0.48 -26.48 -2.37
CA ARG A 238 0.06 -27.15 -3.58
C ARG A 238 -0.35 -26.50 -4.91
N ALA A 239 -1.26 -25.54 -4.91
CA ALA A 239 -1.79 -24.89 -6.10
C ALA A 239 -1.42 -23.41 -6.23
N ALA A 240 -0.74 -22.86 -5.22
CA ALA A 240 -0.37 -21.45 -5.10
C ALA A 240 0.97 -21.12 -5.78
#